data_AF-A0A9X4QPF6-F1
#
_entry.id   AF-A0A9X4QPF6-F1
#
_cell.length_a   1.000
_cell.length_b   1.000
_cell.length_c   1.000
_cell.angle_alpha   90.00
_cell.angle_beta   90.00
_cell.angle_gamma   90.00
#
_symmetry.space_group_name_H-M   'P 1'
#
loop_
_entity.id
_entity.type
_entity.pdbx_description
1 polymer ?
#
loop_
_entity_poly.entity_id
_entity_poly.type
_entity_poly.pdbx_seq_one_letter_code
_entity_poly.pdbx_strand_id
1 'polypeptide(L)'
;MIFEAYTRRVIMLSQQRKFYDMLRNRKVIVVCSYADEVKHALESALAEQLGFEVTGAVKINQYEDIPRVKQEISAIDFDLCLIAAGINAVILASYIASSLGKVAFDIGQGMETLITGKIEGEDWLSTQVSMSTLLEM
;
A
#
# COMPACT_ATOMS: atom_id res chain seq x y z
N MET A 1 17.86 -2.90 -17.55
CA MET A 1 17.19 -2.67 -16.26
C MET A 1 15.71 -2.54 -16.58
N ILE A 2 14.88 -3.50 -16.17
CA ILE A 2 13.43 -3.42 -16.37
C ILE A 2 12.88 -2.57 -15.23
N PHE A 3 12.34 -1.40 -15.55
CA PHE A 3 11.59 -0.58 -14.61
C PHE A 3 10.15 -1.08 -14.62
N GLU A 4 9.72 -1.70 -13.54
CA GLU A 4 8.37 -2.23 -13.40
C GLU A 4 7.53 -1.26 -12.54
N ALA A 5 6.61 -0.53 -13.17
CA ALA A 5 5.69 0.36 -12.47
C ALA A 5 4.51 -0.41 -11.84
N TYR A 6 4.35 -1.70 -12.17
CA TYR A 6 3.31 -2.57 -11.65
C TYR A 6 3.79 -3.53 -10.56
N THR A 7 4.80 -3.12 -9.77
CA THR A 7 5.27 -3.87 -8.59
C THR A 7 4.12 -4.32 -7.68
N ARG A 8 3.03 -3.55 -7.63
CA ARG A 8 1.77 -3.92 -6.95
C ARG A 8 1.20 -5.27 -7.41
N ARG A 9 1.19 -5.57 -8.71
CA ARG A 9 0.66 -6.83 -9.27
C ARG A 9 1.55 -8.00 -8.88
N VAL A 10 2.85 -7.83 -9.09
CA VAL A 10 3.84 -8.85 -8.79
C VAL A 10 3.81 -9.18 -7.31
N ILE A 11 3.83 -8.19 -6.42
CA ILE A 11 3.89 -8.47 -4.98
C ILE A 11 2.54 -8.94 -4.41
N MET A 12 1.42 -8.34 -4.83
CA MET A 12 0.10 -8.63 -4.22
C MET A 12 -0.58 -9.86 -4.80
N LEU A 13 -0.23 -10.28 -6.02
CA LEU A 13 -0.87 -11.40 -6.72
C LEU A 13 0.10 -12.54 -7.00
N SER A 14 1.08 -12.35 -7.88
CA SER A 14 2.05 -13.41 -8.24
C SER A 14 2.85 -13.88 -7.01
N GLN A 15 3.31 -12.93 -6.21
CA GLN A 15 4.09 -13.16 -5.00
C GLN A 15 3.27 -12.86 -3.74
N GLN A 16 1.96 -13.10 -3.78
CA GLN A 16 1.02 -12.81 -2.69
C GLN A 16 1.51 -13.29 -1.32
N ARG A 17 2.17 -14.45 -1.27
CA ARG A 17 2.76 -14.96 -0.04
C ARG A 17 3.75 -13.97 0.60
N LYS A 18 4.61 -13.31 -0.18
CA LYS A 18 5.54 -12.30 0.32
C LYS A 18 4.82 -11.06 0.82
N PHE A 19 3.75 -10.64 0.14
CA PHE A 19 2.90 -9.55 0.63
C PHE A 19 2.24 -9.90 1.97
N TYR A 20 1.71 -11.11 2.12
CA TYR A 20 1.13 -11.58 3.37
C TYR A 20 2.16 -11.71 4.49
N ASP A 21 3.35 -12.23 4.18
CA ASP A 21 4.45 -12.34 5.15
C ASP A 21 4.96 -10.95 5.59
N MET A 22 4.89 -9.93 4.71
CA MET A 22 5.20 -8.54 5.06
C MET A 22 4.18 -7.95 6.05
N LEU A 23 2.89 -8.28 5.88
CA LEU A 23 1.82 -7.80 6.76
C LEU A 23 1.79 -8.54 8.10
N ARG A 24 2.14 -9.83 8.13
CA ARG A 24 1.91 -10.72 9.26
C ARG A 24 2.45 -10.17 10.59
N ASN A 25 1.61 -10.18 11.63
CA ASN A 25 1.96 -9.76 12.99
C ASN A 25 2.54 -8.32 13.08
N ARG A 26 2.15 -7.42 12.18
CA ARG A 26 2.59 -6.01 12.18
C ARG A 26 1.52 -5.07 12.69
N LYS A 27 1.97 -3.93 13.20
CA LYS A 27 1.13 -2.72 13.29
C LYS A 27 1.23 -1.94 11.99
N VAL A 28 0.12 -1.82 11.29
CA VAL A 28 0.04 -1.25 9.95
C VAL A 28 -0.72 0.08 9.99
N ILE A 29 -0.18 1.10 9.34
CA ILE A 29 -0.95 2.30 9.00
C ILE A 29 -1.16 2.41 7.50
N VAL A 30 -2.25 3.06 7.10
CA VAL A 30 -2.57 3.33 5.70
C VAL A 30 -2.54 4.84 5.45
N VAL A 31 -1.88 5.25 4.37
CA VAL A 31 -1.82 6.66 3.94
C VAL A 31 -2.25 6.79 2.47
N CYS A 32 -3.49 7.24 2.24
CA CYS A 32 -4.04 7.56 0.91
C CYS A 32 -5.29 8.45 1.03
N SER A 33 -5.87 8.91 -0.08
CA SER A 33 -7.08 9.78 -0.04
C SER A 33 -8.33 9.07 0.48
N TYR A 34 -8.40 7.74 0.35
CA TYR A 34 -9.49 6.86 0.78
C TYR A 34 -9.03 5.85 1.85
N ALA A 35 -8.27 6.36 2.83
CA ALA A 35 -7.60 5.52 3.84
C ALA A 35 -8.56 4.73 4.72
N ASP A 36 -9.77 5.25 4.99
CA ASP A 36 -10.77 4.58 5.83
C ASP A 36 -11.33 3.33 5.12
N GLU A 37 -11.57 3.46 3.81
CA GLU A 37 -12.05 2.39 2.96
C GLU A 37 -11.03 1.25 2.86
N VAL A 38 -9.75 1.58 2.68
CA VAL A 38 -8.67 0.58 2.68
C VAL A 38 -8.54 -0.08 4.04
N LYS A 39 -8.60 0.70 5.13
CA LYS A 39 -8.55 0.15 6.49
C LYS A 39 -9.65 -0.89 6.67
N HIS A 40 -10.89 -0.54 6.34
CA HIS A 40 -12.01 -1.45 6.45
C HIS A 40 -11.81 -2.73 5.62
N ALA A 41 -11.30 -2.61 4.39
CA ALA A 41 -11.03 -3.75 3.54
C ALA A 41 -9.94 -4.68 4.11
N LEU A 42 -8.83 -4.11 4.59
CA LEU A 42 -7.74 -4.87 5.22
C LEU A 42 -8.19 -5.60 6.49
N GLU A 43 -8.93 -4.90 7.36
CA GLU A 43 -9.47 -5.47 8.60
C GLU A 43 -10.43 -6.62 8.31
N SER A 44 -11.31 -6.45 7.34
CA SER A 44 -12.34 -7.44 7.02
C SER A 44 -11.80 -8.66 6.26
N ALA A 45 -10.77 -8.48 5.43
CA ALA A 45 -10.30 -9.52 4.53
C ALA A 45 -9.06 -10.28 5.02
N LEU A 46 -8.14 -9.59 5.72
CA LEU A 46 -6.78 -10.13 5.93
C LEU A 46 -6.28 -10.01 7.38
N ALA A 47 -6.74 -9.05 8.18
CA ALA A 47 -6.16 -8.74 9.48
C ALA A 47 -6.21 -9.92 10.44
N GLU A 48 -7.36 -10.55 10.62
CA GLU A 48 -7.51 -11.72 11.50
C GLU A 48 -6.66 -12.91 11.01
N GLN A 49 -6.73 -13.21 9.71
CA GLN A 49 -6.00 -14.34 9.11
C GLN A 49 -4.48 -14.19 9.24
N LEU A 50 -3.96 -12.97 9.16
CA LEU A 50 -2.53 -12.67 9.17
C LEU A 50 -2.04 -12.11 10.51
N GLY A 51 -2.92 -11.92 11.49
CA GLY A 51 -2.58 -11.44 12.83
C GLY A 51 -2.00 -10.02 12.89
N PHE A 52 -2.28 -9.17 11.90
CA PHE A 52 -1.84 -7.76 11.91
C PHE A 52 -2.95 -6.84 12.40
N GLU A 53 -2.57 -5.63 12.81
CA GLU A 53 -3.49 -4.60 13.29
C GLU A 53 -3.39 -3.35 12.41
N VAL A 54 -4.52 -2.77 11.97
CA VAL A 54 -4.51 -1.46 11.31
C VAL A 54 -4.63 -0.36 12.36
N THR A 55 -3.49 0.11 12.88
CA THR A 55 -3.41 1.06 13.99
C THR A 55 -3.75 2.51 13.59
N GLY A 56 -3.83 2.80 12.29
CA GLY A 56 -4.18 4.13 11.80
C GLY A 56 -4.52 4.19 10.31
N ALA A 57 -5.39 5.13 9.97
CA ALA A 57 -5.73 5.52 8.61
C ALA A 57 -5.59 7.04 8.50
N VAL A 58 -4.69 7.51 7.65
CA VAL A 58 -4.35 8.93 7.52
C VAL A 58 -4.59 9.38 6.09
N LYS A 59 -5.47 10.38 5.93
CA LYS A 59 -5.80 10.90 4.61
C LYS A 59 -4.75 11.87 4.08
N ILE A 60 -4.42 11.75 2.79
CA ILE A 60 -3.63 12.73 2.05
C ILE A 60 -4.27 12.95 0.67
N ASN A 61 -4.54 14.22 0.34
CA ASN A 61 -5.17 14.59 -0.92
C ASN A 61 -4.27 15.47 -1.79
N GLN A 62 -3.42 16.28 -1.16
CA GLN A 62 -2.60 17.28 -1.84
C GLN A 62 -1.24 17.45 -1.17
N TYR A 63 -0.33 18.17 -1.83
CA TYR A 63 1.04 18.36 -1.34
C TYR A 63 1.08 19.11 0.01
N GLU A 64 0.17 20.06 0.20
CA GLU A 64 0.06 20.90 1.40
C GLU A 64 -0.32 20.09 2.66
N ASP A 65 -0.83 18.86 2.49
CA ASP A 65 -1.13 17.96 3.60
C ASP A 65 0.13 17.37 4.25
N ILE A 66 1.29 17.36 3.57
CA ILE A 66 2.48 16.65 4.03
C ILE A 66 2.88 17.01 5.47
N PRO A 67 2.93 18.29 5.90
CA PRO A 67 3.27 18.62 7.28
C PRO A 67 2.30 18.00 8.29
N ARG A 68 1.00 18.07 8.02
CA ARG A 68 -0.05 17.47 8.86
C ARG A 68 0.09 15.96 8.91
N VAL A 69 0.24 15.31 7.75
CA VAL A 69 0.39 13.84 7.65
C VAL A 69 1.61 13.37 8.43
N LYS A 70 2.75 14.05 8.31
CA LYS A 70 3.96 13.73 9.09
C LYS A 70 3.71 13.80 10.59
N GLN A 71 2.99 14.83 11.05
CA GLN A 71 2.63 14.97 12.46
C GLN A 71 1.71 13.83 12.92
N GLU A 72 0.66 13.53 12.16
CA GLU A 72 -0.30 12.45 12.49
C GLU A 72 0.38 11.08 12.57
N ILE A 73 1.15 10.69 11.55
CA ILE A 73 1.81 9.38 11.54
C ILE A 73 2.88 9.26 12.62
N SER A 74 3.54 10.37 13.01
CA SER A 74 4.54 10.34 14.09
C SER A 74 3.94 10.09 15.47
N ALA A 75 2.63 10.30 15.63
CA ALA A 75 1.90 10.07 16.88
C ALA A 75 1.28 8.67 16.96
N ILE A 76 1.34 7.88 15.88
CA ILE A 76 0.76 6.53 15.82
C ILE A 76 1.87 5.50 16.05
N ASP A 77 1.59 4.46 16.83
CA ASP A 77 2.49 3.32 16.97
C ASP A 77 2.27 2.32 15.82
N PHE A 78 3.28 2.18 14.96
CA PHE A 78 3.24 1.30 13.79
C PHE A 78 4.62 0.78 13.40
N ASP A 79 4.67 -0.29 12.60
CA ASP A 79 5.89 -0.86 12.03
C ASP A 79 5.98 -0.65 10.51
N LEU A 80 4.82 -0.71 9.86
CA LEU A 80 4.66 -0.67 8.41
C LEU A 80 3.63 0.37 8.00
N CYS A 81 3.97 1.20 7.04
CA CYS A 81 3.05 2.14 6.40
C CYS A 81 2.83 1.73 4.95
N LEU A 82 1.57 1.43 4.61
CA LEU A 82 1.16 1.26 3.22
C LEU A 82 0.77 2.64 2.66
N ILE A 83 1.35 3.03 1.53
CA ILE A 83 1.16 4.38 0.96
C ILE A 83 0.58 4.30 -0.44
N ALA A 84 -0.36 5.21 -0.74
CA ALA A 84 -0.75 5.58 -2.08
C ALA A 84 -1.04 7.09 -2.14
N ALA A 85 -0.03 7.86 -2.53
CA ALA A 85 -0.09 9.33 -2.52
C ALA A 85 0.59 9.96 -3.76
N GLY A 86 0.74 9.20 -4.85
CA GLY A 86 1.46 9.65 -6.04
C GLY A 86 2.88 10.13 -5.70
N ILE A 87 3.29 11.28 -6.24
CA ILE A 87 4.61 11.87 -5.99
C ILE A 87 4.86 12.10 -4.48
N ASN A 88 3.82 12.41 -3.70
CA ASN A 88 3.97 12.65 -2.27
C ASN A 88 4.40 11.38 -1.51
N ALA A 89 4.17 10.19 -2.07
CA ALA A 89 4.63 8.93 -1.48
C ALA A 89 6.15 8.88 -1.34
N VAL A 90 6.91 9.45 -2.29
CA VAL A 90 8.38 9.51 -2.22
C VAL A 90 8.85 10.34 -1.01
N ILE A 91 8.18 11.46 -0.76
CA ILE A 91 8.49 12.36 0.36
C ILE A 91 8.14 11.70 1.70
N LEU A 92 6.96 11.09 1.78
CA LEU A 92 6.49 10.43 3.00
C LEU A 92 7.30 9.17 3.30
N ALA A 93 7.58 8.33 2.30
CA ALA A 93 8.37 7.11 2.47
C ALA A 93 9.78 7.43 2.97
N SER A 94 10.42 8.45 2.39
CA SER A 94 11.73 8.92 2.85
C SER A 94 11.69 9.35 4.31
N TYR A 95 10.70 10.16 4.69
CA TYR A 95 10.52 10.61 6.07
C TYR A 95 10.27 9.45 7.05
N ILE A 96 9.37 8.51 6.70
CA ILE A 96 9.05 7.35 7.53
C ILE A 96 10.30 6.51 7.79
N ALA A 97 11.10 6.26 6.76
CA ALA A 97 12.34 5.50 6.89
C ALA A 97 13.40 6.26 7.69
N SER A 98 13.69 7.52 7.34
CA SER A 98 14.81 8.27 7.92
C SER A 98 14.53 8.84 9.31
N SER A 99 13.29 9.24 9.56
CA SER A 99 12.93 10.00 10.77
C SER A 99 12.18 9.16 11.79
N LEU A 100 11.39 8.16 11.35
CA LEU A 100 10.64 7.28 12.25
C LEU A 100 11.30 5.91 12.42
N GLY A 101 12.24 5.54 11.55
CA GLY A 101 12.88 4.21 11.55
C GLY A 101 11.88 3.08 11.26
N LYS A 102 10.79 3.38 10.55
CA LYS A 102 9.73 2.44 10.19
C LYS A 102 9.78 2.08 8.70
N VAL A 103 9.03 1.08 8.29
CA VAL A 103 8.95 0.66 6.88
C VAL A 103 7.84 1.43 6.18
N ALA A 104 8.14 1.98 5.01
CA ALA A 104 7.14 2.52 4.08
C ALA A 104 7.10 1.66 2.82
N PHE A 105 5.92 1.25 2.41
CA PHE A 105 5.69 0.47 1.21
C PHE A 105 4.65 1.15 0.31
N ASP A 106 5.15 1.76 -0.77
CA ASP A 106 4.31 2.40 -1.77
C ASP A 106 3.71 1.35 -2.70
N ILE A 107 2.40 1.16 -2.58
CA ILE A 107 1.62 0.24 -3.43
C ILE A 107 0.71 0.99 -4.40
N GLY A 108 0.68 2.32 -4.35
CA GLY A 108 -0.11 3.16 -5.25
C GLY A 108 -1.54 2.65 -5.45
N GLN A 109 -1.95 2.49 -6.70
CA GLN A 109 -3.27 1.95 -7.08
C GLN A 109 -3.56 0.52 -6.53
N GLY A 110 -2.57 -0.18 -5.98
CA GLY A 110 -2.79 -1.45 -5.28
C GLY A 110 -3.70 -1.30 -4.07
N MET A 111 -3.78 -0.10 -3.48
CA MET A 111 -4.77 0.20 -2.44
C MET A 111 -6.21 -0.02 -2.90
N GLU A 112 -6.53 0.33 -4.14
CA GLU A 112 -7.85 0.11 -4.72
C GLU A 112 -8.12 -1.37 -4.93
N THR A 113 -7.11 -2.14 -5.34
CA THR A 113 -7.21 -3.61 -5.44
C THR A 113 -7.54 -4.28 -4.10
N LEU A 114 -7.08 -3.72 -2.97
CA LEU A 114 -7.47 -4.24 -1.65
C LEU A 114 -8.97 -4.07 -1.38
N ILE A 115 -9.60 -3.03 -1.94
CA ILE A 115 -11.03 -2.73 -1.76
C ILE A 115 -11.86 -3.52 -2.77
N THR A 116 -11.49 -3.48 -4.05
CA THR A 116 -12.32 -3.99 -5.15
C THR A 116 -12.06 -5.46 -5.49
N GLY A 117 -10.91 -5.99 -5.08
CA GLY A 117 -10.41 -7.29 -5.54
C GLY A 117 -9.99 -7.31 -7.01
N LYS A 118 -9.97 -6.14 -7.69
CA LYS A 118 -9.65 -6.00 -9.11
C LYS A 118 -8.35 -5.21 -9.29
N ILE A 119 -7.61 -5.54 -10.35
CA ILE A 119 -6.43 -4.75 -10.72
C ILE A 119 -6.88 -3.59 -11.59
N GLU A 120 -6.72 -2.37 -11.08
CA GLU A 120 -7.11 -1.15 -11.79
C GLU A 120 -5.99 -0.66 -12.74
N GLY A 121 -6.41 -0.12 -13.88
CA GLY A 121 -5.52 0.42 -14.94
C GLY A 121 -5.00 -0.60 -15.96
N GLU A 122 -5.71 -1.72 -16.15
CA GLU A 122 -5.28 -2.89 -16.95
C GLU A 122 -5.92 -3.00 -18.35
N ASP A 123 -6.95 -2.22 -18.68
CA ASP A 123 -7.69 -2.42 -19.94
C ASP A 123 -6.79 -2.37 -21.19
N TRP A 124 -5.73 -1.56 -21.15
CA TRP A 124 -4.76 -1.47 -22.24
C TRP A 124 -3.63 -2.51 -22.16
N LEU A 125 -3.35 -3.09 -20.99
CA LEU A 125 -2.29 -4.09 -20.78
C LEU A 125 -2.79 -5.50 -21.08
N SER A 126 -4.01 -5.81 -20.64
CA SER A 126 -4.72 -7.05 -20.95
C SER A 126 -4.97 -7.24 -22.46
N THR A 127 -4.90 -6.18 -23.26
CA THR A 127 -4.99 -6.23 -24.72
C THR A 127 -3.65 -6.50 -25.42
N GLN A 128 -2.51 -6.35 -24.74
CA GLN A 128 -1.17 -6.59 -25.31
C GLN A 128 -0.44 -7.80 -24.72
N VAL A 129 -0.77 -8.20 -23.49
CA VAL A 129 -0.15 -9.34 -22.80
C VAL A 129 -1.26 -10.20 -22.19
N SER A 130 -1.22 -11.52 -22.37
CA SER A 130 -2.24 -12.40 -21.79
C SER A 130 -2.13 -12.40 -20.26
N MET A 131 -3.28 -12.42 -19.59
CA MET A 131 -3.36 -12.46 -18.12
C MET A 131 -2.59 -13.64 -17.51
N SER A 132 -2.51 -14.77 -18.20
CA SER A 132 -1.71 -15.93 -17.78
C SER A 132 -0.22 -15.60 -17.68
N THR A 133 0.33 -14.90 -18.67
CA THR A 133 1.74 -14.51 -18.71
C THR A 133 2.05 -13.44 -17.67
N LEU A 134 1.09 -12.53 -17.39
CA LEU A 134 1.22 -11.54 -16.33
C LEU A 134 1.26 -12.15 -14.92
N LEU A 135 0.63 -13.31 -14.71
CA LEU A 135 0.55 -13.99 -13.41
C LEU A 135 1.73 -14.95 -13.16
N GLU A 136 2.47 -15.33 -14.20
CA GLU A 136 3.62 -16.25 -14.11
C GLU A 136 4.97 -15.56 -13.83
N MET A 137 5.02 -14.21 -13.87
CA MET A 137 6.21 -13.38 -13.60
C MET A 137 6.41 -13.10 -12.10
#